data_AF-A0A6H1ZYI4-F1
#
_entry.id   AF-A0A6H1ZYI4-F1
#
_cell.length_a   1.000
_cell.length_b   1.000
_cell.length_c   1.000
_cell.angle_alpha   90.00
_cell.angle_beta   90.00
_cell.angle_gamma   90.00
#
_symmetry.space_group_name_H-M   'P 1'
#
loop_
_entity.id
_entity.type
_entity.pdbx_description
1 polymer ?
#
loop_
_entity_poly.entity_id
_entity_poly.type
_entity_poly.pdbx_seq_one_letter_code
_entity_poly.pdbx_strand_id
1 'polypeptide(L)'
;MGQRSQLIVIDKDFRGDFKVVGVWHNQWLYGCRFISALHDILINWKKAIPEVKKNDWQKTKLINDLIEYVNYKDYPNALRFWNTGNYDENKSVKSVMRRQDNNNGYMVVVFDGLKVSYDIISGLEDSPEEKSVSAKEYVNFFYTVDELSKNDGDGKGIFKKIKKIESFPKIDSFALKLNDWVKVEMLKDCPSFIGIDMNEYKEQKTGNVCLFPEKIAGILIKKEMARLFP
;
A
#
# COMPACT_ATOMS: atom_id res chain seq x y z
N MET A 1 12.43 -19.60 8.70
CA MET A 1 11.99 -18.90 7.48
C MET A 1 12.38 -17.43 7.60
N GLY A 2 12.84 -16.78 6.53
CA GLY A 2 13.38 -15.41 6.59
C GLY A 2 12.28 -14.34 6.67
N GLN A 3 12.55 -13.25 7.39
CA GLN A 3 11.66 -12.10 7.57
C GLN A 3 11.43 -11.38 6.24
N ARG A 4 10.19 -11.31 5.75
CA ARG A 4 9.89 -10.65 4.47
C ARG A 4 9.39 -9.24 4.71
N SER A 5 9.72 -8.34 3.80
CA SER A 5 9.09 -7.02 3.72
C SER A 5 8.60 -6.77 2.31
N GLN A 6 7.53 -5.99 2.20
CA GLN A 6 6.94 -5.67 0.91
C GLN A 6 6.93 -4.18 0.63
N LEU A 7 7.11 -3.84 -0.65
CA LEU A 7 6.81 -2.52 -1.20
C LEU A 7 5.55 -2.63 -2.05
N ILE A 8 4.56 -1.81 -1.75
CA ILE A 8 3.34 -1.64 -2.52
C ILE A 8 3.37 -0.23 -3.10
N VAL A 9 3.35 -0.13 -4.42
CA VAL A 9 3.24 1.16 -5.10
C VAL A 9 1.84 1.31 -5.64
N ILE A 10 1.21 2.42 -5.29
CA ILE A 10 -0.13 2.77 -5.67
C ILE A 10 -0.07 4.05 -6.47
N ASP A 11 -0.81 4.06 -7.56
CA ASP A 11 -1.05 5.23 -8.36
C ASP A 11 -2.50 5.71 -8.18
N LYS A 12 -2.68 6.96 -7.82
CA LYS A 12 -3.99 7.61 -7.79
C LYS A 12 -4.23 8.29 -9.13
N ASP A 13 -5.22 7.82 -9.87
CA ASP A 13 -5.56 8.40 -11.16
C ASP A 13 -6.26 9.77 -11.00
N PHE A 14 -6.46 10.47 -12.12
CA PHE A 14 -7.08 11.80 -12.15
C PHE A 14 -8.56 11.79 -11.72
N ARG A 15 -9.20 10.62 -11.66
CA ARG A 15 -10.58 10.43 -11.16
C ARG A 15 -10.60 10.22 -9.64
N GLY A 16 -9.43 10.06 -9.03
CA GLY A 16 -9.27 9.79 -7.61
C GLY A 16 -9.22 8.30 -7.27
N ASP A 17 -9.21 7.42 -8.28
CA ASP A 17 -9.17 5.98 -8.08
C ASP A 17 -7.74 5.51 -7.78
N PHE A 18 -7.60 4.62 -6.80
CA PHE A 18 -6.32 4.04 -6.44
C PHE A 18 -6.10 2.74 -7.21
N LYS A 19 -5.05 2.71 -8.04
CA LYS A 19 -4.58 1.53 -8.76
C LYS A 19 -3.24 1.08 -8.19
N VAL A 20 -3.14 -0.14 -7.70
CA VAL A 20 -1.82 -0.70 -7.36
C VAL A 20 -1.06 -0.95 -8.65
N VAL A 21 0.13 -0.38 -8.77
CA VAL A 21 0.98 -0.50 -9.96
C VAL A 21 1.99 -1.62 -9.82
N GLY A 22 2.37 -1.97 -8.58
CA GLY A 22 3.20 -3.13 -8.37
C GLY A 22 3.37 -3.48 -6.90
N VAL A 23 3.71 -4.74 -6.69
CA VAL A 23 3.96 -5.34 -5.39
C VAL A 23 5.26 -6.10 -5.47
N TRP A 24 6.21 -5.66 -4.65
CA TRP A 24 7.52 -6.26 -4.59
C TRP A 24 7.84 -6.78 -3.21
N HIS A 25 8.70 -7.80 -3.17
CA HIS A 25 9.14 -8.41 -1.93
C HIS A 25 10.67 -8.44 -1.80
N ASN A 26 11.16 -8.33 -0.56
CA ASN A 26 12.56 -8.55 -0.22
C ASN A 26 12.66 -9.34 1.10
N GLN A 27 13.40 -10.45 1.09
CA GLN A 27 13.53 -11.40 2.21
C GLN A 27 14.52 -10.95 3.31
N TRP A 28 15.18 -9.81 3.17
CA TRP A 28 16.23 -9.34 4.09
C TRP A 28 16.13 -7.85 4.41
N LEU A 29 15.00 -7.22 4.08
CA LEU A 29 14.82 -5.78 4.15
C LEU A 29 13.86 -5.40 5.29
N TYR A 30 14.26 -5.64 6.54
CA TYR A 30 13.49 -5.30 7.74
C TYR A 30 14.22 -4.25 8.60
N GLY A 31 13.53 -3.73 9.63
CA GLY A 31 14.12 -2.79 10.59
C GLY A 31 14.77 -1.56 9.94
N CYS A 32 16.05 -1.30 10.25
CA CYS A 32 16.77 -0.13 9.73
C CYS A 32 16.94 -0.13 8.20
N ARG A 33 17.04 -1.30 7.57
CA ARG A 33 17.19 -1.43 6.12
C ARG A 33 15.90 -1.09 5.39
N PHE A 34 14.75 -1.50 5.94
CA PHE A 34 13.42 -1.11 5.47
C PHE A 34 13.27 0.41 5.46
N ILE A 35 13.58 1.07 6.58
CA ILE A 35 13.52 2.52 6.69
C ILE A 35 14.52 3.20 5.74
N SER A 36 15.71 2.64 5.58
CA SER A 36 16.69 3.18 4.63
C SER A 36 16.21 3.10 3.18
N ALA A 37 15.62 1.97 2.78
CA ALA A 37 15.01 1.79 1.47
C ALA A 37 13.88 2.78 1.22
N LEU A 38 12.94 2.91 2.17
CA LEU A 38 11.85 3.86 2.08
C LEU A 38 12.35 5.31 1.97
N HIS A 39 13.36 5.68 2.76
CA HIS A 39 13.99 7.00 2.68
C HIS A 39 14.56 7.26 1.28
N ASP A 40 15.30 6.31 0.73
CA ASP A 40 15.98 6.48 -0.56
C ASP A 40 14.95 6.56 -1.71
N ILE A 41 13.90 5.75 -1.66
CA ILE A 41 12.74 5.85 -2.55
C ILE A 41 12.15 7.27 -2.49
N LEU A 42 11.72 7.74 -1.32
CA LEU A 42 11.02 9.02 -1.18
C LEU A 42 11.90 10.23 -1.55
N ILE A 43 13.17 10.22 -1.17
CA ILE A 43 14.10 11.32 -1.45
C ILE A 43 14.47 11.37 -2.93
N ASN A 44 14.73 10.22 -3.56
CA ASN A 44 15.00 10.19 -5.00
C ASN A 44 13.76 10.62 -5.79
N TRP A 45 12.55 10.27 -5.34
CA TRP A 45 11.32 10.82 -5.93
C TRP A 45 11.21 12.32 -5.83
N LYS A 46 11.46 12.87 -4.65
CA LYS A 46 11.45 14.31 -4.44
C LYS A 46 12.41 15.06 -5.38
N LYS A 47 13.55 14.44 -5.72
CA LYS A 47 14.53 15.00 -6.67
C LYS A 47 14.11 14.86 -8.12
N ALA A 48 13.42 13.78 -8.49
CA ALA A 48 12.96 13.55 -9.86
C ALA A 48 11.80 14.48 -10.25
N ILE A 49 10.92 14.85 -9.31
CA ILE A 49 9.72 15.67 -9.57
C ILE A 49 10.02 17.01 -10.29
N PRO A 50 11.02 17.82 -9.90
CA PRO A 50 11.34 19.09 -10.57
C PRO A 50 11.90 18.95 -12.00
N GLU A 51 12.48 17.80 -12.36
CA GLU A 51 13.17 17.59 -13.65
C GLU A 51 12.21 17.17 -14.78
N VAL A 52 10.91 17.18 -14.49
CA VAL A 52 9.88 16.49 -15.25
C VAL A 52 8.78 17.47 -15.72
N LYS A 53 8.47 17.51 -17.03
CA LYS A 53 7.73 18.59 -17.74
C LYS A 53 6.17 18.56 -17.66
N LYS A 54 5.50 18.64 -16.51
CA LYS A 54 4.01 18.78 -16.35
C LYS A 54 2.97 18.01 -17.27
N ASN A 55 3.05 16.70 -17.56
CA ASN A 55 1.95 15.95 -18.22
C ASN A 55 1.86 14.43 -17.88
N ASP A 56 0.75 13.73 -18.19
CA ASP A 56 0.48 12.31 -17.83
C ASP A 56 1.60 11.32 -18.18
N TRP A 57 2.30 11.56 -19.29
CA TRP A 57 3.47 10.77 -19.71
C TRP A 57 4.53 10.65 -18.60
N GLN A 58 4.58 11.61 -17.70
CA GLN A 58 5.59 11.73 -16.67
C GLN A 58 5.30 10.97 -15.43
N LYS A 59 4.02 10.85 -15.12
CA LYS A 59 3.53 10.00 -14.07
C LYS A 59 3.92 8.55 -14.37
N THR A 60 3.66 8.12 -15.61
CA THR A 60 4.09 6.81 -16.12
C THR A 60 5.61 6.68 -16.12
N LYS A 61 6.35 7.70 -16.55
CA LYS A 61 7.83 7.68 -16.52
C LYS A 61 8.37 7.56 -15.10
N LEU A 62 7.89 8.37 -14.15
CA LEU A 62 8.32 8.33 -12.75
C LEU A 62 8.04 6.97 -12.11
N ILE A 63 6.86 6.40 -12.37
CA ILE A 63 6.53 5.06 -11.87
C ILE A 63 7.42 4.01 -12.53
N ASN A 64 7.70 4.09 -13.83
CA ASN A 64 8.63 3.18 -14.49
C ASN A 64 10.06 3.31 -13.96
N ASP A 65 10.55 4.54 -13.73
CA ASP A 65 11.85 4.79 -13.11
C ASP A 65 11.91 4.20 -11.69
N LEU A 66 10.79 4.18 -10.95
CA LEU A 66 10.70 3.47 -9.66
C LEU A 66 10.85 1.98 -9.86
N ILE A 67 10.03 1.41 -10.73
CA ILE A 67 10.03 -0.01 -11.05
C ILE A 67 11.44 -0.45 -11.44
N GLU A 68 12.15 0.34 -12.23
CA GLU A 68 13.55 0.10 -12.60
C GLU A 68 14.48 0.19 -11.38
N TYR A 69 14.41 1.25 -10.58
CA TYR A 69 15.24 1.42 -9.39
C TYR A 69 15.07 0.29 -8.35
N VAL A 70 13.84 -0.19 -8.13
CA VAL A 70 13.62 -1.31 -7.20
C VAL A 70 13.99 -2.68 -7.77
N ASN A 71 13.82 -2.92 -9.08
CA ASN A 71 14.04 -4.24 -9.69
C ASN A 71 15.48 -4.50 -10.21
N TYR A 72 16.22 -3.48 -10.67
CA TYR A 72 17.33 -3.72 -11.60
C TYR A 72 18.64 -4.12 -10.90
N LYS A 73 19.14 -5.33 -11.17
CA LYS A 73 20.38 -5.90 -10.58
C LYS A 73 21.65 -5.07 -10.82
N ASP A 74 21.67 -4.26 -11.87
CA ASP A 74 22.84 -3.48 -12.31
C ASP A 74 22.76 -1.98 -11.99
N TYR A 75 21.70 -1.53 -11.30
CA TYR A 75 21.70 -0.16 -10.77
C TYR A 75 22.66 -0.10 -9.56
N PRO A 76 23.60 0.86 -9.47
CA PRO A 76 24.67 0.87 -8.46
C PRO A 76 24.22 0.83 -6.99
N ASN A 77 22.93 0.97 -6.71
CA ASN A 77 22.33 0.93 -5.37
C ASN A 77 20.92 0.30 -5.38
N ALA A 78 20.65 -0.66 -6.27
CA ALA A 78 19.33 -1.27 -6.36
C ALA A 78 18.96 -2.01 -5.08
N LEU A 79 17.71 -1.83 -4.66
CA LEU A 79 17.18 -2.41 -3.42
C LEU A 79 16.84 -3.91 -3.54
N ARG A 80 17.04 -4.51 -4.73
CA ARG A 80 16.84 -5.94 -5.06
C ARG A 80 15.50 -6.48 -4.61
N PHE A 81 14.46 -5.72 -4.93
CA PHE A 81 13.10 -6.17 -4.79
C PHE A 81 12.75 -7.12 -5.93
N TRP A 82 12.05 -8.19 -5.61
CA TRP A 82 11.55 -9.15 -6.59
C TRP A 82 10.10 -8.80 -6.88
N ASN A 83 9.70 -8.73 -8.15
CA ASN A 83 8.30 -8.57 -8.51
C ASN A 83 7.58 -9.90 -8.23
N THR A 84 6.46 -9.83 -7.50
CA THR A 84 5.66 -11.03 -7.16
C THR A 84 4.90 -11.62 -8.35
N GLY A 85 4.86 -10.94 -9.50
CA GLY A 85 4.46 -11.48 -10.81
C GLY A 85 2.97 -11.83 -10.99
N ASN A 86 2.16 -11.81 -9.92
CA ASN A 86 0.76 -12.26 -9.94
C ASN A 86 -0.18 -11.29 -9.20
N TYR A 87 -0.10 -10.01 -9.56
CA TYR A 87 -1.05 -9.01 -9.08
C TYR A 87 -2.18 -8.83 -10.09
N ASP A 88 -3.41 -9.12 -9.66
CA ASP A 88 -4.62 -8.77 -10.39
C ASP A 88 -4.92 -7.31 -10.10
N GLU A 89 -4.86 -6.45 -11.12
CA GLU A 89 -5.03 -5.01 -10.99
C GLU A 89 -6.38 -4.57 -10.41
N ASN A 90 -7.36 -5.48 -10.39
CA ASN A 90 -8.69 -5.26 -9.82
C ASN A 90 -8.78 -5.57 -8.33
N LYS A 91 -7.69 -6.01 -7.70
CA LYS A 91 -7.66 -6.34 -6.28
C LYS A 91 -7.41 -5.12 -5.40
N SER A 92 -7.88 -5.18 -4.16
CA SER A 92 -7.53 -4.14 -3.19
C SER A 92 -6.13 -4.34 -2.64
N VAL A 93 -5.45 -3.26 -2.23
CA VAL A 93 -4.22 -3.30 -1.41
C VAL A 93 -4.38 -4.21 -0.19
N LYS A 94 -5.55 -4.20 0.47
CA LYS A 94 -5.84 -5.09 1.61
C LYS A 94 -5.77 -6.58 1.22
N SER A 95 -6.32 -6.92 0.05
CA SER A 95 -6.24 -8.28 -0.49
C SER A 95 -4.83 -8.68 -0.96
N VAL A 96 -3.99 -7.71 -1.34
CA VAL A 96 -2.56 -7.92 -1.60
C VAL A 96 -1.83 -8.29 -0.32
N MET A 97 -2.08 -7.53 0.75
CA MET A 97 -1.41 -7.72 2.03
C MET A 97 -1.73 -9.09 2.63
N ARG A 98 -2.99 -9.53 2.59
CA ARG A 98 -3.45 -10.81 3.15
C ARG A 98 -2.90 -12.07 2.49
N ARG A 99 -2.28 -11.97 1.30
CA ARG A 99 -1.88 -13.14 0.50
C ARG A 99 -0.56 -13.78 0.94
N GLN A 100 0.19 -13.22 1.89
CA GLN A 100 1.58 -13.59 2.09
C GLN A 100 1.95 -13.98 3.53
N ASP A 101 2.40 -15.23 3.67
CA ASP A 101 3.02 -15.78 4.89
C ASP A 101 4.37 -15.09 5.19
N ASN A 102 4.57 -14.76 6.47
CA ASN A 102 5.82 -14.28 7.09
C ASN A 102 6.29 -12.88 6.63
N ASN A 103 5.35 -11.93 6.56
CA ASN A 103 5.67 -10.53 6.26
C ASN A 103 5.76 -9.70 7.55
N ASN A 104 6.83 -8.93 7.71
CA ASN A 104 7.07 -8.12 8.89
C ASN A 104 6.69 -6.64 8.70
N GLY A 105 6.29 -6.26 7.50
CA GLY A 105 5.71 -4.95 7.24
C GLY A 105 5.61 -4.58 5.77
N TYR A 106 4.74 -3.62 5.51
CA TYR A 106 4.46 -3.11 4.18
C TYR A 106 4.89 -1.65 4.10
N MET A 107 5.77 -1.32 3.15
CA MET A 107 5.98 0.04 2.65
C MET A 107 4.88 0.30 1.64
N VAL A 108 3.99 1.24 1.92
CA VAL A 108 3.02 1.70 0.93
C VAL A 108 3.48 3.06 0.45
N VAL A 109 3.62 3.22 -0.86
CA VAL A 109 3.95 4.50 -1.50
C VAL A 109 2.85 4.83 -2.49
N VAL A 110 2.21 5.99 -2.30
CA VAL A 110 1.14 6.48 -3.17
C VAL A 110 1.65 7.67 -3.97
N PHE A 111 1.42 7.61 -5.28
CA PHE A 111 1.63 8.72 -6.21
C PHE A 111 0.28 9.37 -6.53
N ASP A 112 0.16 10.67 -6.30
CA ASP A 112 -0.99 11.51 -6.68
C ASP A 112 -0.47 12.65 -7.57
N GLY A 113 -0.37 12.36 -8.87
CA GLY A 113 0.33 13.22 -9.83
C GLY A 113 1.81 13.37 -9.47
N LEU A 114 2.22 14.58 -9.08
CA LEU A 114 3.58 14.89 -8.63
C LEU A 114 3.76 14.85 -7.10
N LYS A 115 2.71 14.48 -6.36
CA LYS A 115 2.78 14.32 -4.90
C LYS A 115 3.10 12.86 -4.59
N VAL A 116 3.98 12.65 -3.62
CA VAL A 116 4.27 11.33 -3.06
C VAL A 116 3.89 11.33 -1.59
N SER A 117 3.13 10.32 -1.18
CA SER A 117 2.81 10.03 0.21
C SER A 117 3.18 8.59 0.52
N TYR A 118 3.30 8.26 1.81
CA TYR A 118 3.70 6.94 2.24
C TYR A 118 2.95 6.46 3.48
N ASP A 119 2.97 5.16 3.71
CA ASP A 119 2.62 4.58 5.00
C ASP A 119 3.47 3.35 5.29
N ILE A 120 3.56 3.01 6.57
CA ILE A 120 4.20 1.80 7.05
C ILE A 120 3.14 1.01 7.80
N ILE A 121 2.74 -0.13 7.24
CA ILE A 121 1.75 -0.99 7.89
C ILE A 121 2.50 -2.16 8.53
N SER A 122 2.31 -2.37 9.83
CA SER A 122 2.85 -3.54 10.51
C SER A 122 2.02 -4.77 10.12
N GLY A 123 2.69 -5.84 9.71
CA GLY A 123 2.07 -7.13 9.41
C GLY A 123 2.70 -8.29 10.18
N LEU A 124 3.45 -7.98 11.25
CA LEU A 124 4.30 -8.93 11.98
C LEU A 124 3.55 -10.23 12.25
N GLU A 125 4.25 -11.35 12.04
CA GLU A 125 3.79 -12.73 12.25
C GLU A 125 3.11 -12.92 13.64
N ASP A 126 3.51 -12.10 14.62
CA ASP A 126 3.05 -12.13 16.01
C ASP A 126 2.10 -10.98 16.44
N SER A 127 1.77 -10.05 15.54
CA SER A 127 0.86 -8.93 15.85
C SER A 127 -0.53 -9.20 15.23
N PRO A 128 -1.59 -9.36 16.04
CA PRO A 128 -2.89 -9.81 15.55
C PRO A 128 -3.63 -8.81 14.64
N GLU A 129 -3.18 -7.55 14.58
CA GLU A 129 -3.86 -6.51 13.79
C GLU A 129 -2.90 -5.73 12.89
N GLU A 130 -3.22 -5.70 11.59
CA GLU A 130 -2.61 -4.81 10.61
C GLU A 130 -2.94 -3.36 10.95
N LYS A 131 -1.92 -2.55 11.25
CA LYS A 131 -2.10 -1.13 11.57
C LYS A 131 -0.96 -0.29 11.06
N SER A 132 -1.24 0.99 10.80
CA SER A 132 -0.20 1.94 10.47
C SER A 132 0.65 2.27 11.67
N VAL A 133 1.95 2.35 11.44
CA VAL A 133 2.95 2.66 12.44
C VAL A 133 3.85 3.79 11.93
N SER A 134 4.47 4.52 12.85
CA SER A 134 5.58 5.41 12.52
C SER A 134 6.82 4.62 12.13
N ALA A 135 7.73 5.29 11.43
CA ALA A 135 9.04 4.72 11.10
C ALA A 135 9.83 4.38 12.38
N LYS A 136 9.67 5.19 13.43
CA LYS A 136 10.26 4.93 14.75
C LYS A 136 9.66 3.68 15.40
N GLU A 137 8.34 3.57 15.44
CA GLU A 137 7.65 2.39 15.98
C GLU A 137 8.04 1.12 15.23
N TYR A 138 8.12 1.18 13.89
CA TYR A 138 8.54 0.05 13.07
C TYR A 138 9.95 -0.44 13.41
N VAL A 139 10.93 0.46 13.53
CA VAL A 139 12.31 0.08 13.88
C VAL A 139 12.38 -0.50 15.29
N ASN A 140 11.59 0.05 16.22
CA ASN A 140 11.55 -0.40 17.61
C ASN A 140 10.99 -1.83 17.77
N PHE A 141 10.35 -2.40 16.75
CA PHE A 141 10.02 -3.83 16.76
C PHE A 141 11.25 -4.74 16.68
N PHE A 142 12.39 -4.24 16.18
CA PHE A 142 13.59 -5.03 15.93
C PHE A 142 14.79 -4.62 16.79
N TYR A 143 14.82 -3.37 17.26
CA TYR A 143 15.97 -2.82 17.97
C TYR A 143 15.53 -1.93 19.13
N THR A 144 16.26 -2.02 20.23
CA THR A 144 16.24 -1.01 21.29
C THR A 144 17.02 0.25 20.87
N VAL A 145 16.74 1.38 21.52
CA VAL A 145 17.46 2.64 21.28
C VAL A 145 18.97 2.48 21.49
N ASP A 146 19.36 1.71 22.50
CA ASP A 146 20.75 1.43 22.82
C ASP A 146 21.45 0.65 21.70
N GLU A 147 20.79 -0.38 21.14
CA GLU A 147 21.31 -1.14 20.00
C GLU A 147 21.46 -0.30 18.73
N LEU A 148 20.54 0.65 18.50
CA LEU A 148 20.63 1.59 17.37
C LEU A 148 21.80 2.56 17.52
N SER A 149 22.10 2.97 18.75
CA SER A 149 23.20 3.89 19.05
C SER A 149 24.59 3.25 18.96
N LYS A 150 24.67 1.92 19.11
CA LYS A 150 25.91 1.13 19.11
C LYS A 150 26.20 0.41 17.78
N ASN A 151 25.24 0.36 16.85
CA ASN A 151 25.41 -0.28 15.55
C ASN A 151 26.12 0.64 14.54
N ASP A 152 27.34 0.26 14.13
CA ASP A 152 28.19 1.09 13.25
C ASP A 152 27.74 1.16 11.78
N GLY A 153 26.84 0.28 11.34
CA GLY A 153 26.34 0.22 9.96
C GLY A 153 24.91 0.72 9.81
N ASP A 154 23.95 -0.18 9.98
CA ASP A 154 22.53 0.07 9.64
C ASP A 154 21.83 1.06 10.60
N GLY A 155 22.32 1.21 11.84
CA GLY A 155 21.77 2.15 12.84
C GLY A 155 22.27 3.59 12.68
N LYS A 156 23.45 3.79 12.08
CA LYS A 156 24.11 5.09 12.03
C LYS A 156 23.35 6.06 11.13
N GLY A 157 22.80 7.11 11.74
CA GLY A 157 21.99 8.11 11.04
C GLY A 157 20.55 7.70 10.76
N ILE A 158 20.07 6.57 11.31
CA ILE A 158 18.69 6.12 11.12
C ILE A 158 17.68 7.17 11.58
N PHE A 159 17.92 7.82 12.72
CA PHE A 159 17.04 8.89 13.22
C PHE A 159 16.98 10.10 12.29
N LYS A 160 18.06 10.39 11.55
CA LYS A 160 18.06 11.44 10.51
C LYS A 160 17.22 11.01 9.31
N LYS A 161 17.27 9.73 8.92
CA LYS A 161 16.41 9.18 7.85
C LYS A 161 14.94 9.17 8.27
N ILE A 162 14.63 8.73 9.49
CA ILE A 162 13.28 8.76 10.08
C ILE A 162 12.72 10.18 10.02
N LYS A 163 13.44 11.18 10.55
CA LYS A 163 12.98 12.57 10.53
C LYS A 163 12.70 13.09 9.11
N LYS A 164 13.50 12.66 8.13
CA LYS A 164 13.28 13.03 6.73
C LYS A 164 12.05 12.33 6.15
N ILE A 165 11.87 11.04 6.39
CA ILE A 165 10.67 10.29 5.97
C ILE A 165 9.41 10.92 6.59
N GLU A 166 9.44 11.24 7.87
CA GLU A 166 8.32 11.85 8.60
C GLU A 166 7.97 13.27 8.14
N SER A 167 8.83 13.90 7.32
CA SER A 167 8.49 15.16 6.63
C SER A 167 7.63 14.97 5.37
N PHE A 168 7.51 13.74 4.86
CA PHE A 168 6.61 13.43 3.76
C PHE A 168 5.18 13.24 4.29
N PRO A 169 4.16 13.56 3.48
CA PRO A 169 2.77 13.29 3.84
C PRO A 169 2.57 11.81 4.12
N LYS A 170 2.05 11.47 5.30
CA LYS A 170 1.54 10.13 5.56
C LYS A 170 0.23 9.93 4.82
N ILE A 171 0.02 8.73 4.29
CA ILE A 171 -1.30 8.29 3.86
C ILE A 171 -2.10 8.11 5.15
N ASP A 172 -3.25 8.75 5.23
CA ASP A 172 -4.22 8.41 6.27
C ASP A 172 -4.71 7.00 5.91
N SER A 173 -4.15 5.95 6.52
CA SER A 173 -4.26 4.57 6.03
C SER A 173 -5.67 3.98 6.06
N PHE A 174 -6.57 4.64 6.79
CA PHE A 174 -8.00 4.40 6.69
C PHE A 174 -8.54 4.77 5.29
N ALA A 175 -7.85 5.60 4.51
CA ALA A 175 -8.14 5.89 3.11
C ALA A 175 -7.65 4.79 2.14
N LEU A 176 -6.79 3.86 2.60
CA LEU A 176 -6.59 2.55 1.97
C LEU A 176 -7.68 1.55 2.36
N LYS A 177 -8.80 2.00 2.97
CA LYS A 177 -10.08 1.28 2.89
C LYS A 177 -10.58 1.36 1.46
N LEU A 178 -9.85 0.68 0.60
CA LEU A 178 -10.35 0.13 -0.63
C LEU A 178 -11.64 -0.57 -0.28
N ASN A 179 -12.70 -0.08 -0.89
CA ASN A 179 -13.91 -0.84 -1.02
C ASN A 179 -13.50 -2.12 -1.76
N ASP A 180 -13.20 -3.19 -1.03
CA ASP A 180 -13.16 -4.53 -1.60
C ASP A 180 -14.52 -4.72 -2.27
N TRP A 181 -14.58 -4.71 -3.60
CA TRP A 181 -15.84 -4.93 -4.27
C TRP A 181 -16.14 -6.42 -4.19
N VAL A 182 -17.19 -6.77 -3.46
CA VAL A 182 -17.66 -8.15 -3.30
C VAL A 182 -18.87 -8.36 -4.18
N LYS A 183 -18.90 -9.52 -4.83
CA LYS A 183 -20.08 -9.99 -5.53
C LYS A 183 -21.09 -10.49 -4.51
N VAL A 184 -22.30 -9.98 -4.59
CA VAL A 184 -23.43 -10.45 -3.80
C VAL A 184 -24.60 -10.74 -4.71
N GLU A 185 -25.40 -11.73 -4.34
CA GLU A 185 -26.70 -11.99 -4.94
C GLU A 185 -27.77 -11.32 -4.10
N MET A 186 -28.62 -10.52 -4.73
CA MET A 186 -29.73 -9.85 -4.06
C MET A 186 -30.83 -10.85 -3.72
N LEU A 187 -31.20 -10.93 -2.45
CA LEU A 187 -32.30 -11.77 -1.95
C LEU A 187 -33.64 -11.03 -1.94
N LYS A 188 -33.60 -9.70 -2.01
CA LYS A 188 -34.76 -8.80 -2.02
C LYS A 188 -34.49 -7.63 -2.96
N ASP A 189 -35.54 -7.05 -3.51
CA ASP A 189 -35.46 -5.81 -4.28
C ASP A 189 -34.87 -4.69 -3.39
N CYS A 190 -33.91 -3.95 -3.93
CA CYS A 190 -33.24 -2.85 -3.27
C CYS A 190 -33.45 -1.59 -4.10
N PRO A 191 -34.12 -0.55 -3.58
CA PRO A 191 -34.31 0.70 -4.31
C PRO A 191 -32.96 1.40 -4.53
N SER A 192 -32.91 2.37 -5.44
CA SER A 192 -31.71 3.18 -5.62
C SER A 192 -31.31 3.89 -4.32
N PHE A 193 -30.01 3.96 -4.03
CA PHE A 193 -29.49 4.63 -2.84
C PHE A 193 -28.11 5.26 -3.10
N ILE A 194 -27.76 6.26 -2.29
CA ILE A 194 -26.41 6.82 -2.26
C ILE A 194 -25.59 6.06 -1.22
N GLY A 195 -24.46 5.48 -1.66
CA GLY A 195 -23.55 4.74 -0.80
C GLY A 195 -22.72 5.64 0.11
N ILE A 196 -22.08 5.03 1.10
CA ILE A 196 -21.13 5.72 2.00
C ILE A 196 -19.87 6.23 1.28
N ASP A 197 -19.67 5.78 0.04
CA ASP A 197 -18.64 6.20 -0.90
C ASP A 197 -19.12 7.35 -1.82
N MET A 198 -20.30 7.93 -1.54
CA MET A 198 -20.94 9.01 -2.29
C MET A 198 -21.35 8.64 -3.73
N ASN A 199 -21.29 7.36 -4.10
CA ASN A 199 -21.76 6.88 -5.39
C ASN A 199 -23.26 6.56 -5.36
N GLU A 200 -23.94 6.79 -6.47
CA GLU A 200 -25.33 6.35 -6.66
C GLU A 200 -25.36 4.88 -7.12
N TYR A 201 -26.07 4.06 -6.36
CA TYR A 201 -26.37 2.67 -6.71
C TYR A 201 -27.80 2.61 -7.20
N LYS A 202 -27.98 2.24 -8.47
CA LYS A 202 -29.31 2.07 -9.06
C LYS A 202 -30.06 0.92 -8.39
N GLU A 203 -31.37 0.93 -8.55
CA GLU A 203 -32.25 -0.16 -8.12
C GLU A 203 -31.71 -1.53 -8.56
N GLN A 204 -31.70 -2.48 -7.62
CA GLN A 204 -31.32 -3.86 -7.84
C GLN A 204 -32.50 -4.79 -7.60
N LYS A 205 -32.72 -5.74 -8.50
CA LYS A 205 -33.79 -6.73 -8.40
C LYS A 205 -33.31 -7.99 -7.69
N THR A 206 -34.25 -8.68 -7.06
CA THR A 206 -34.03 -10.01 -6.49
C THR A 206 -33.45 -10.96 -7.54
N GLY A 207 -32.42 -11.73 -7.17
CA GLY A 207 -31.68 -12.63 -8.05
C GLY A 207 -30.52 -11.97 -8.83
N ASN A 208 -30.43 -10.64 -8.85
CA ASN A 208 -29.30 -9.98 -9.50
C ASN A 208 -27.99 -10.25 -8.75
N VAL A 209 -26.92 -10.48 -9.50
CA VAL A 209 -25.56 -10.51 -8.98
C VAL A 209 -24.93 -9.15 -9.20
N CYS A 210 -24.59 -8.48 -8.11
CA CYS A 210 -24.10 -7.10 -8.11
C CYS A 210 -22.74 -7.03 -7.43
N LEU A 211 -21.91 -6.11 -7.89
CA LEU A 211 -20.68 -5.72 -7.19
C LEU A 211 -21.00 -4.54 -6.29
N PHE A 212 -20.66 -4.67 -5.00
CA PHE A 212 -20.72 -3.56 -4.04
C PHE A 212 -19.43 -3.47 -3.23
N PRO A 213 -19.06 -2.27 -2.76
CA PRO A 213 -18.10 -2.13 -1.67
C PRO A 213 -18.39 -3.06 -0.49
N GLU A 214 -17.35 -3.67 0.09
CA GLU A 214 -17.44 -4.64 1.20
C GLU A 214 -18.28 -4.13 2.35
N LYS A 215 -18.16 -2.85 2.68
CA LYS A 215 -18.98 -2.22 3.72
C LYS A 215 -20.46 -2.16 3.35
N ILE A 216 -20.79 -1.83 2.10
CA ILE A 216 -22.17 -1.77 1.60
C ILE A 216 -22.73 -3.20 1.52
N ALA A 217 -21.97 -4.13 0.93
CA ALA A 217 -22.30 -5.55 0.89
C ALA A 217 -22.55 -6.13 2.30
N GLY A 218 -21.69 -5.82 3.26
CA GLY A 218 -21.82 -6.25 4.66
C GLY A 218 -23.10 -5.73 5.32
N ILE A 219 -23.50 -4.49 5.02
CA ILE A 219 -24.79 -3.94 5.49
C ILE A 219 -25.96 -4.69 4.83
N LEU A 220 -25.91 -4.90 3.52
CA LEU A 220 -26.96 -5.61 2.78
C LEU A 220 -27.11 -7.06 3.27
N ILE A 221 -26.00 -7.76 3.53
CA ILE A 221 -25.99 -9.12 4.08
C ILE A 221 -26.54 -9.14 5.50
N LYS A 222 -26.11 -8.21 6.37
CA LYS A 222 -26.62 -8.10 7.76
C LYS A 222 -28.13 -7.80 7.81
N LYS A 223 -28.66 -7.12 6.79
CA LYS A 223 -30.10 -6.85 6.63
C LYS A 223 -30.85 -7.97 5.90
N GLU A 224 -30.19 -9.10 5.60
CA GLU A 224 -30.77 -10.21 4.84
C GLU A 224 -31.36 -9.76 3.50
N MET A 225 -30.74 -8.75 2.88
CA MET A 225 -31.10 -8.24 1.56
C MET A 225 -30.23 -8.86 0.46
N ALA A 226 -29.06 -9.37 0.80
CA ALA A 226 -28.14 -10.02 -0.13
C ALA A 226 -27.38 -11.17 0.56
N ARG A 227 -26.76 -12.04 -0.24
CA ARG A 227 -25.79 -13.03 0.24
C ARG A 227 -24.50 -12.95 -0.59
N LEU A 228 -23.38 -13.40 -0.01
CA LEU A 228 -22.14 -13.53 -0.77
C LEU A 228 -22.36 -14.48 -1.96
N PHE A 229 -21.96 -14.02 -3.15
CA PHE A 229 -21.98 -14.85 -4.34
C PHE A 229 -20.64 -15.60 -4.44
N PRO A 230 -20.65 -16.93 -4.60
CA PRO A 230 -19.45 -17.75 -4.61
C PRO A 230 -18.51 -17.48 -5.79
#